data_AF-T1AL32-F1
#
_entry.id   AF-T1AL32-F1
#
_cell.length_a   1.000
_cell.length_b   1.000
_cell.length_c   1.000
_cell.angle_alpha   90.00
_cell.angle_beta   90.00
_cell.angle_gamma   90.00
#
_symmetry.space_group_name_H-M   'P 1'
#
loop_
_entity.id
_entity.type
_entity.pdbx_description
1 polymer ?
#
loop_
_entity_poly.entity_id
_entity_poly.type
_entity_poly.pdbx_seq_one_letter_code
_entity_poly.pdbx_strand_id
1 'polypeptide(L)'
;RVTPFLEAQGHRVVPVTLPGPAERTDELGPAIGLRAHVDDTVRRIETTDLREVIRVGHSYAGAVVGGVARRIPHRIRAQVYVDTMPLAEGASRLDGFSPEGQARFEGAVRTVHGTRVWPVPEPLGSQAPGEGLSPSDIDLIRSRGTPHPALVFEERLTGPVKRGPYPTSYAISCV
;
A
#
# COMPACT_ATOMS: atom_id res chain seq x y z
N ARG A 1 -13.81 7.16 6.61
CA ARG A 1 -14.15 5.77 6.15
C ARG A 1 -14.72 5.87 4.75
N VAL A 2 -14.38 4.98 3.79
CA VAL A 2 -14.71 5.17 2.36
C VAL A 2 -15.68 4.12 1.82
N THR A 3 -15.56 2.85 2.22
CA THR A 3 -16.37 1.74 1.67
C THR A 3 -17.89 2.00 1.67
N PRO A 4 -18.53 2.42 2.77
CA PRO A 4 -19.98 2.60 2.78
C PRO A 4 -20.48 3.65 1.78
N PHE A 5 -19.70 4.70 1.54
CA PHE A 5 -20.06 5.75 0.58
C PHE A 5 -20.02 5.24 -0.86
N LEU A 6 -19.02 4.42 -1.21
CA LEU A 6 -18.92 3.82 -2.54
C LEU A 6 -20.02 2.76 -2.76
N GLU A 7 -20.31 1.95 -1.75
CA GLU A 7 -21.40 0.96 -1.82
C GLU A 7 -22.77 1.63 -1.95
N ALA A 8 -23.00 2.75 -1.25
CA ALA A 8 -24.22 3.54 -1.38
C ALA A 8 -24.41 4.14 -2.78
N GLN A 9 -23.32 4.32 -3.54
CA GLN A 9 -23.36 4.71 -4.96
C GLN A 9 -23.50 3.52 -5.92
N GLY A 10 -23.73 2.31 -5.40
CA GLY A 10 -23.95 1.10 -6.20
C GLY A 10 -22.66 0.39 -6.64
N HIS A 11 -21.50 0.75 -6.11
CA HIS A 11 -20.25 0.08 -6.44
C HIS A 11 -20.03 -1.18 -5.61
N ARG A 12 -19.53 -2.24 -6.24
CA ARG A 12 -18.98 -3.40 -5.52
C ARG A 12 -17.58 -3.03 -5.02
N VAL A 13 -17.43 -2.90 -3.70
CA VAL A 13 -16.15 -2.58 -3.07
C VAL A 13 -15.52 -3.85 -2.51
N VAL A 14 -14.21 -4.00 -2.72
CA VAL A 14 -13.45 -5.13 -2.22
C VAL A 14 -12.26 -4.59 -1.42
N PRO A 15 -12.39 -4.41 -0.09
CA PRO A 15 -11.23 -4.08 0.74
C PRO A 15 -10.19 -5.20 0.66
N VAL A 16 -8.92 -4.82 0.72
CA VAL A 16 -7.79 -5.75 0.59
C VAL A 16 -6.86 -5.55 1.78
N THR A 17 -6.62 -6.63 2.51
CA THR A 17 -5.53 -6.70 3.48
C THR A 17 -4.38 -7.48 2.86
N LEU A 18 -3.21 -6.86 2.86
CA LEU A 18 -1.98 -7.43 2.32
C LEU A 18 -1.38 -8.42 3.33
N PRO A 19 -0.55 -9.38 2.89
CA PRO A 19 0.10 -10.32 3.81
C PRO A 19 0.98 -9.60 4.82
N GLY A 20 0.93 -9.92 6.11
CA GLY A 20 1.82 -9.37 7.15
C GLY A 20 1.19 -8.36 8.12
N PRO A 21 0.45 -7.33 7.70
CA PRO A 21 -0.26 -6.43 8.62
C PRO A 21 -1.69 -6.89 8.96
N ALA A 22 -2.30 -6.21 9.94
CA ALA A 22 -3.70 -6.33 10.35
C ALA A 22 -4.15 -7.78 10.63
N GLU A 23 -5.23 -8.26 10.02
CA GLU A 23 -5.72 -9.64 10.24
C GLU A 23 -4.82 -10.73 9.63
N ARG A 24 -3.75 -10.34 8.92
CA ARG A 24 -2.78 -11.25 8.29
C ARG A 24 -1.42 -11.19 8.99
N THR A 25 -1.38 -10.86 10.28
CA THR A 25 -0.14 -10.83 11.09
C THR A 25 0.58 -12.17 11.15
N ASP A 26 -0.15 -13.29 11.07
CA ASP A 26 0.44 -14.63 11.07
C ASP A 26 1.24 -14.93 9.80
N GLU A 27 1.06 -14.14 8.74
CA GLU A 27 1.83 -14.23 7.50
C GLU A 27 3.09 -13.34 7.52
N LEU A 28 3.33 -12.59 8.60
CA LEU A 28 4.51 -11.75 8.73
C LEU A 28 5.78 -12.62 8.67
N GLY A 29 6.68 -12.28 7.75
CA GLY A 29 7.91 -13.02 7.56
C GLY A 29 8.95 -12.21 6.79
N PRO A 30 10.23 -12.64 6.78
CA PRO A 30 11.33 -11.92 6.16
C PRO A 30 11.20 -11.79 4.64
N ALA A 31 10.35 -12.61 4.00
CA ALA A 31 10.09 -12.56 2.56
C ALA A 31 8.92 -11.64 2.17
N ILE A 32 8.21 -11.06 3.15
CA ILE A 32 7.05 -10.20 2.89
C ILE A 32 7.54 -8.81 2.52
N GLY A 33 7.65 -8.57 1.21
CA GLY A 33 8.02 -7.29 0.61
C GLY A 33 6.98 -6.77 -0.39
N LEU A 34 7.36 -5.73 -1.14
CA LEU A 34 6.57 -5.14 -2.22
C LEU A 34 6.15 -6.18 -3.26
N ARG A 35 7.07 -7.05 -3.69
CA ARG A 35 6.81 -8.11 -4.66
C ARG A 35 5.76 -9.08 -4.14
N ALA A 36 5.86 -9.51 -2.88
CA ALA A 36 4.88 -10.42 -2.27
C ALA A 36 3.47 -9.79 -2.24
N HIS A 37 3.36 -8.48 -1.96
CA HIS A 37 2.08 -7.78 -1.99
C HIS A 37 1.51 -7.62 -3.40
N VAL A 38 2.36 -7.35 -4.39
CA VAL A 38 1.97 -7.32 -5.81
C VAL A 38 1.50 -8.70 -6.26
N ASP A 39 2.25 -9.76 -5.94
CA ASP A 39 1.92 -11.17 -6.23
C ASP A 39 0.59 -11.56 -5.61
N ASP A 40 0.38 -11.28 -4.33
CA ASP A 40 -0.86 -11.60 -3.62
C ASP A 40 -2.07 -10.90 -4.25
N THR A 41 -1.92 -9.62 -4.61
CA THR A 41 -3.00 -8.84 -5.23
C THR A 41 -3.31 -9.32 -6.65
N VAL A 42 -2.28 -9.61 -7.47
CA VAL A 42 -2.47 -10.20 -8.81
C VAL A 42 -3.18 -11.54 -8.68
N ARG A 43 -2.68 -12.43 -7.82
CA ARG A 43 -3.28 -13.75 -7.57
C ARG A 43 -4.74 -13.62 -7.20
N ARG A 44 -5.09 -12.72 -6.26
CA ARG A 44 -6.48 -12.52 -5.85
C ARG A 44 -7.37 -12.09 -7.02
N ILE A 45 -6.93 -11.13 -7.84
CA ILE A 45 -7.67 -10.69 -9.04
C ILE A 45 -7.85 -11.83 -10.04
N GLU A 46 -6.81 -12.65 -10.22
CA GLU A 46 -6.82 -13.77 -11.16
C GLU A 46 -7.72 -14.92 -10.70
N THR A 47 -7.58 -15.37 -9.46
CA THR A 47 -8.32 -16.50 -8.90
C THR A 47 -9.80 -16.19 -8.68
N THR A 48 -10.16 -14.92 -8.51
CA THR A 48 -11.57 -14.48 -8.41
C THR A 48 -12.14 -14.01 -9.74
N ASP A 49 -11.36 -14.17 -10.82
CA ASP A 49 -11.71 -13.80 -12.19
C ASP A 49 -12.21 -12.35 -12.37
N LEU A 50 -11.73 -11.42 -11.52
CA LEU A 50 -12.14 -10.01 -11.62
C LEU A 50 -11.64 -9.40 -12.94
N ARG A 51 -12.51 -8.63 -13.60
CA ARG A 51 -12.27 -7.86 -14.82
C ARG A 51 -12.74 -6.43 -14.63
N GLU A 52 -12.28 -5.52 -15.49
CA GLU A 52 -12.62 -4.09 -15.44
C GLU A 52 -12.37 -3.46 -14.05
N VAL A 53 -11.31 -3.91 -13.36
CA VAL A 53 -11.06 -3.54 -11.97
C VAL A 53 -10.58 -2.09 -11.89
N ILE A 54 -11.24 -1.30 -11.03
CA ILE A 54 -10.74 0.00 -10.58
C ILE A 54 -9.96 -0.23 -9.30
N ARG A 55 -8.68 0.14 -9.29
CA ARG A 55 -7.81 -0.04 -8.12
C ARG A 55 -7.54 1.30 -7.48
N VAL A 56 -7.66 1.34 -6.16
CA VAL A 56 -7.41 2.53 -5.35
C VAL A 56 -6.24 2.23 -4.42
N GLY A 57 -5.16 2.97 -4.55
CA GLY A 57 -3.98 2.87 -3.69
C GLY A 57 -3.80 4.16 -2.90
N HIS A 58 -3.71 4.04 -1.57
CA HIS A 58 -3.34 5.14 -0.69
C HIS A 58 -1.94 4.91 -0.10
N SER A 59 -1.14 5.97 0.01
CA SER A 59 0.22 5.92 0.57
C SER A 59 1.05 4.77 -0.05
N TYR A 60 1.65 3.89 0.75
CA TYR A 60 2.43 2.74 0.27
C TYR A 60 1.70 1.89 -0.80
N ALA A 61 0.37 1.77 -0.73
CA ALA A 61 -0.39 0.99 -1.70
C ALA A 61 -0.29 1.54 -3.14
N GLY A 62 0.15 2.79 -3.34
CA GLY A 62 0.51 3.31 -4.66
C GLY A 62 1.56 2.46 -5.39
N ALA A 63 2.56 1.97 -4.67
CA ALA A 63 3.57 1.04 -5.20
C ALA A 63 2.94 -0.30 -5.62
N VAL A 64 2.05 -0.84 -4.78
CA VAL A 64 1.39 -2.12 -5.00
C VAL A 64 0.46 -2.05 -6.23
N VAL A 65 -0.43 -1.06 -6.28
CA VAL A 65 -1.35 -0.92 -7.42
C VAL A 65 -0.59 -0.55 -8.70
N GLY A 66 0.49 0.23 -8.62
CA GLY A 66 1.37 0.45 -9.77
C GLY A 66 1.98 -0.85 -10.30
N GLY A 67 2.54 -1.68 -9.42
CA GLY A 67 3.11 -2.99 -9.77
C GLY A 67 2.10 -3.97 -10.38
N VAL A 68 0.91 -4.05 -9.81
CA VAL A 68 -0.18 -4.90 -10.35
C VAL A 68 -0.58 -4.44 -11.77
N ALA A 69 -0.52 -3.13 -12.07
CA ALA A 69 -0.90 -2.58 -13.36
C ALA A 69 0.03 -3.05 -14.48
N ARG A 70 1.32 -3.16 -14.16
CA ARG A 70 2.36 -3.61 -15.09
C ARG A 70 2.21 -5.09 -15.42
N ARG A 71 1.70 -5.89 -14.48
CA ARG A 71 1.57 -7.35 -14.64
C ARG A 71 0.32 -7.76 -15.40
N ILE A 72 -0.83 -7.22 -15.01
CA ILE A 72 -2.14 -7.61 -15.54
C ILE A 72 -2.94 -6.42 -16.12
N PRO A 73 -2.35 -5.58 -17.00
CA PRO A 73 -3.00 -4.37 -17.50
C PRO A 73 -4.37 -4.64 -18.14
N HIS A 74 -4.52 -5.79 -18.80
CA HIS A 74 -5.75 -6.25 -19.45
C HIS A 74 -6.94 -6.52 -18.50
N ARG A 75 -6.74 -6.53 -17.18
CA ARG A 75 -7.82 -6.69 -16.19
C ARG A 75 -8.20 -5.38 -15.51
N ILE A 76 -7.45 -4.32 -15.77
CA ILE A 76 -7.57 -3.07 -15.02
C ILE A 76 -8.22 -2.01 -15.90
N ARG A 77 -9.37 -1.50 -15.43
CA ARG A 77 -10.08 -0.40 -16.07
C ARG A 77 -9.44 0.96 -15.76
N ALA A 78 -9.11 1.19 -14.49
CA ALA A 78 -8.53 2.44 -14.03
C ALA A 78 -7.69 2.28 -12.76
N GLN A 79 -6.87 3.29 -12.48
CA GLN A 79 -6.05 3.42 -11.27
C GLN A 79 -6.33 4.75 -10.60
N VAL A 80 -6.53 4.72 -9.29
CA VAL A 80 -6.70 5.91 -8.46
C VAL A 80 -5.62 5.90 -7.39
N TYR A 81 -4.79 6.94 -7.38
CA TYR A 81 -3.77 7.15 -6.38
C TYR A 81 -4.24 8.27 -5.44
N VAL A 82 -4.39 7.94 -4.15
CA VAL A 82 -4.81 8.88 -3.10
C VAL A 82 -3.58 9.21 -2.26
N ASP A 83 -3.13 10.46 -2.28
CA ASP A 83 -1.92 10.94 -1.59
C ASP A 83 -0.70 10.05 -1.83
N THR A 84 -0.56 9.58 -3.07
CA THR A 84 0.52 8.69 -3.48
C THR A 84 0.69 8.69 -4.99
N MET A 85 1.76 8.04 -5.48
CA MET A 85 2.08 7.87 -6.90
C MET A 85 2.67 6.46 -7.15
N PRO A 86 2.67 5.96 -8.40
CA PRO A 86 3.34 4.71 -8.72
C PRO A 86 4.87 4.85 -8.58
N LEU A 87 5.55 3.77 -8.19
CA LEU A 87 7.01 3.72 -8.22
C LEU A 87 7.55 3.62 -9.64
N ALA A 88 8.66 4.29 -9.91
CA ALA A 88 9.44 4.07 -11.12
C ALA A 88 9.99 2.63 -11.15
N GLU A 89 10.31 2.13 -12.35
CA GLU A 89 10.97 0.82 -12.48
C GLU A 89 12.34 0.86 -11.78
N GLY A 90 12.64 -0.19 -11.01
CA GLY A 90 13.87 -0.29 -10.23
C GLY A 90 13.89 0.60 -8.98
N ALA A 91 12.88 1.44 -8.73
CA ALA A 91 12.82 2.28 -7.53
C ALA A 91 12.22 1.52 -6.34
N SER A 92 12.65 1.86 -5.13
CA SER A 92 12.01 1.46 -3.87
C SER A 92 11.23 2.65 -3.28
N ARG A 93 10.43 2.41 -2.23
CA ARG A 93 9.76 3.53 -1.53
C ARG A 93 10.77 4.40 -0.78
N LEU A 94 11.84 3.78 -0.28
CA LEU A 94 12.91 4.42 0.48
C LEU A 94 13.72 5.42 -0.39
N ASP A 95 13.84 5.19 -1.69
CA ASP A 95 14.47 6.12 -2.64
C ASP A 95 13.76 7.50 -2.66
N GLY A 96 12.47 7.54 -2.29
CA GLY A 96 11.68 8.77 -2.21
C GLY A 96 11.74 9.49 -0.86
N PHE A 97 12.54 9.01 0.10
CA PHE A 97 12.74 9.67 1.40
C PHE A 97 13.95 10.61 1.33
N SER A 98 13.93 11.70 2.11
CA SER A 98 15.13 12.50 2.35
C SER A 98 16.17 11.68 3.12
N PRO A 99 17.47 12.05 3.12
CA PRO A 99 18.48 11.36 3.92
C PRO A 99 18.11 11.27 5.41
N GLU A 100 17.52 12.32 5.97
CA GLU A 100 16.98 12.31 7.34
C GLU A 100 15.80 11.34 7.49
N GLY A 101 14.89 11.31 6.51
CA GLY A 101 13.78 10.36 6.50
C GLY A 101 14.25 8.90 6.44
N GLN A 102 15.29 8.62 5.66
CA GLN A 102 15.91 7.29 5.60
C GLN A 102 16.57 6.91 6.94
N ALA A 103 17.31 7.83 7.56
CA ALA A 103 17.90 7.61 8.88
C ALA A 103 16.84 7.39 9.97
N ARG A 104 15.74 8.16 9.93
CA ARG A 104 14.59 7.97 10.82
C ARG A 104 13.92 6.62 10.61
N PHE A 105 13.77 6.19 9.36
CA PHE A 105 13.25 4.87 9.03
C PHE A 105 14.14 3.78 9.63
N GLU A 106 15.44 3.76 9.32
CA GLU A 106 16.36 2.73 9.82
C GLU A 106 16.43 2.73 11.36
N GLY A 107 16.50 3.91 11.98
CA GLY A 107 16.50 4.03 13.44
C GLY A 107 15.21 3.57 14.11
N ALA A 108 14.09 3.54 13.38
CA ALA A 108 12.80 3.05 13.87
C ALA A 108 12.59 1.55 13.61
N VAL A 109 13.29 0.94 12.65
CA VAL A 109 13.14 -0.49 12.36
C VAL A 109 13.44 -1.34 13.61
N ARG A 110 12.61 -2.36 13.83
CA ARG A 110 12.74 -3.35 14.90
C ARG A 110 12.72 -4.75 14.31
N THR A 111 13.14 -5.74 15.09
CA THR A 111 12.99 -7.15 14.72
C THR A 111 11.93 -7.78 15.59
N VAL A 112 10.92 -8.40 14.96
CA VAL A 112 9.85 -9.14 15.62
C VAL A 112 9.83 -10.54 15.00
N HIS A 113 10.01 -11.58 15.83
CA HIS A 113 10.06 -12.99 15.39
C HIS A 113 10.99 -13.22 14.18
N GLY A 114 12.17 -12.60 14.17
CA GLY A 114 13.15 -12.72 13.09
C GLY A 114 12.85 -11.88 11.83
N THR A 115 11.79 -11.08 11.83
CA THR A 115 11.40 -10.21 10.72
C THR A 115 11.66 -8.75 11.05
N ARG A 116 12.30 -8.01 10.12
CA ARG A 116 12.44 -6.55 10.21
C ARG A 116 11.08 -5.89 9.99
N VAL A 117 10.66 -5.05 10.92
CA VAL A 117 9.39 -4.31 10.86
C VAL A 117 9.60 -2.83 11.14
N TRP A 118 8.85 -2.01 10.43
CA TRP A 118 8.64 -0.61 10.76
C TRP A 118 7.44 -0.51 11.71
N PRO A 119 7.62 -0.01 12.94
CA PRO A 119 6.57 -0.01 13.95
C PRO A 119 5.46 0.99 13.61
N VAL A 120 4.31 0.81 14.25
CA VAL A 120 3.27 1.84 14.27
C VAL A 120 3.85 3.11 14.90
N PRO A 121 3.77 4.28 14.25
CA PRO A 121 4.38 5.49 14.77
C PRO A 121 3.66 5.96 16.04
N GLU A 122 4.44 6.32 17.07
CA GLU A 122 3.93 6.94 18.29
C GLU A 122 4.64 8.29 18.52
N PRO A 123 3.90 9.39 18.77
CA PRO A 123 2.44 9.48 18.72
C PRO A 123 1.92 9.40 17.27
N LEU A 124 0.81 8.69 17.04
CA LEU A 124 0.20 8.50 15.70
C LEU A 124 -0.04 9.81 14.93
N GLY A 125 -0.31 10.90 15.63
CA GLY A 125 -0.51 12.24 15.05
C GLY A 125 0.77 12.96 14.61
N SER A 126 1.97 12.43 14.91
CA SER A 126 3.25 13.05 14.52
C SER A 126 3.55 12.94 13.02
N GLN A 127 2.87 12.03 12.31
CA GLN A 127 3.03 11.81 10.86
C GLN A 127 2.00 12.59 10.03
N ALA A 128 0.93 13.07 10.66
CA ALA A 128 -0.22 13.71 10.01
C ALA A 128 -0.83 14.85 10.89
N PRO A 129 -0.02 15.82 11.36
CA PRO A 129 -0.55 16.94 12.14
C PRO A 129 -1.47 17.79 11.27
N GLY A 130 -2.71 18.02 11.72
CA GLY A 130 -3.66 18.89 11.05
C GLY A 130 -4.66 18.21 10.10
N GLU A 131 -4.68 16.88 10.00
CA GLU A 131 -5.61 16.13 9.13
C GLU A 131 -7.07 16.05 9.64
N GLY A 132 -7.45 16.88 10.62
CA GLY A 132 -8.83 16.92 11.14
C GLY A 132 -9.30 15.62 11.80
N LEU A 133 -8.39 14.72 12.16
CA LEU A 133 -8.71 13.45 12.82
C LEU A 133 -9.29 13.72 14.22
N SER A 134 -10.46 13.16 14.48
CA SER A 134 -11.05 13.19 15.83
C SER A 134 -10.28 12.24 16.76
N PRO A 135 -10.40 12.39 18.09
CA PRO A 135 -9.82 11.45 19.04
C PRO A 135 -10.24 9.99 18.77
N SER A 136 -11.49 9.76 18.36
CA SER A 136 -11.99 8.42 18.05
C SER A 136 -11.40 7.85 16.74
N ASP A 137 -11.04 8.70 15.77
CA ASP A 137 -10.30 8.27 14.58
C ASP A 137 -8.88 7.84 14.95
N ILE A 138 -8.21 8.61 15.82
CA ILE A 138 -6.87 8.28 16.32
C ILE A 138 -6.89 6.96 17.10
N ASP A 139 -7.88 6.77 17.98
CA ASP A 139 -8.04 5.52 18.73
C ASP A 139 -8.37 4.33 17.81
N LEU A 140 -9.13 4.55 16.75
CA LEU A 140 -9.41 3.54 15.74
C LEU A 140 -8.13 3.15 14.98
N ILE A 141 -7.31 4.12 14.58
CA ILE A 141 -6.01 3.85 13.94
C ILE A 141 -5.11 3.10 14.91
N ARG A 142 -5.04 3.53 16.17
CA ARG A 142 -4.22 2.87 17.20
C ARG A 142 -4.62 1.42 17.43
N SER A 143 -5.91 1.16 17.58
CA SER A 143 -6.43 -0.19 17.84
C SER A 143 -6.27 -1.15 16.67
N ARG A 144 -6.04 -0.65 15.44
CA ARG A 144 -5.87 -1.47 14.23
C ARG A 144 -4.45 -1.44 13.65
N GLY A 145 -3.61 -0.54 14.11
CA GLY A 145 -2.24 -0.40 13.65
C GLY A 145 -1.43 -1.64 14.02
N THR A 146 -0.79 -2.24 13.03
CA THR A 146 0.21 -3.30 13.22
C THR A 146 1.55 -2.86 12.65
N PRO A 147 2.67 -3.40 13.13
CA PRO A 147 3.96 -3.21 12.47
C PRO A 147 3.87 -3.61 11.00
N HIS A 148 4.54 -2.85 10.13
CA HIS A 148 4.61 -3.12 8.71
C HIS A 148 5.95 -3.80 8.38
N PRO A 149 6.02 -4.85 7.55
CA PRO A 149 7.31 -5.43 7.16
C PRO A 149 8.23 -4.35 6.56
N ALA A 150 9.47 -4.23 7.05
CA ALA A 150 10.39 -3.18 6.59
C ALA A 150 10.76 -3.34 5.11
N LEU A 151 10.83 -4.58 4.65
CA LEU A 151 11.18 -4.93 3.26
C LEU A 151 10.25 -4.27 2.24
N VAL A 152 9.01 -3.92 2.59
CA VAL A 152 8.11 -3.23 1.65
C VAL A 152 8.61 -1.84 1.24
N PHE A 153 9.42 -1.21 2.08
CA PHE A 153 9.99 0.11 1.79
C PHE A 153 11.30 0.00 1.02
N GLU A 154 12.06 -1.06 1.29
CA GLU A 154 13.42 -1.30 0.81
C GLU A 154 13.45 -2.01 -0.55
N GLU A 155 12.49 -2.92 -0.80
CA GLU A 155 12.46 -3.75 -2.00
C GLU A 155 12.18 -2.90 -3.25
N ARG A 156 13.06 -3.03 -4.24
CA ARG A 156 12.93 -2.34 -5.52
C ARG A 156 11.80 -2.98 -6.33
N LEU A 157 11.00 -2.15 -6.99
CA LEU A 157 10.00 -2.62 -7.92
C LEU A 157 10.70 -3.23 -9.14
N THR A 158 10.60 -4.55 -9.29
CA THR A 158 11.15 -5.30 -10.42
C THR A 158 10.05 -5.89 -11.28
N GLY A 159 10.21 -5.83 -12.60
CA GLY A 159 9.42 -6.63 -13.52
C GLY A 159 9.39 -6.06 -14.93
N PRO A 160 8.87 -6.80 -15.93
CA PRO A 160 8.75 -6.26 -17.26
C PRO A 160 7.78 -5.07 -17.24
N VAL A 161 8.28 -3.90 -17.65
CA VAL A 161 7.42 -2.77 -18.02
C VAL A 161 6.73 -3.15 -19.32
N LYS A 162 5.52 -3.72 -19.24
CA LYS A 162 4.71 -3.97 -20.43
C LYS A 162 4.33 -2.62 -21.03
N ARG A 163 4.96 -2.27 -22.16
CA ARG A 163 4.55 -1.15 -23.00
C ARG A 163 3.23 -1.52 -23.68
N GLY A 164 2.20 -0.72 -23.47
CA GLY A 164 0.85 -0.88 -24.00
C GLY A 164 -0.04 0.25 -23.48
N PRO A 165 -1.32 0.35 -23.88
CA PRO A 165 -2.22 1.33 -23.28
C PRO A 165 -2.33 1.03 -21.79
N TYR A 166 -1.79 1.92 -20.96
CA TYR A 166 -1.95 1.83 -19.53
C TYR A 166 -3.40 2.19 -19.16
N PRO A 167 -3.95 1.60 -18.10
CA PRO A 167 -5.24 2.04 -17.58
C PRO A 167 -5.22 3.52 -17.26
N THR A 168 -6.33 4.22 -17.51
CA THR A 168 -6.50 5.61 -17.11
C THR A 168 -6.15 5.76 -15.62
N SER A 169 -5.33 6.76 -15.32
CA SER A 169 -4.81 6.98 -13.97
C SER A 169 -5.28 8.34 -13.44
N TYR A 170 -5.78 8.35 -12.21
CA TYR A 170 -6.24 9.52 -11.49
C TYR A 170 -5.37 9.70 -10.25
N ALA A 171 -5.02 10.94 -9.96
CA ALA A 171 -4.31 11.35 -8.75
C ALA A 171 -5.22 12.26 -7.93
N ILE A 172 -5.38 11.94 -6.65
CA ILE A 172 -6.10 12.75 -5.67
C ILE A 172 -5.07 13.14 -4.62
N SER A 173 -4.80 14.44 -4.51
CA SER A 173 -4.01 15.00 -3.41
C SER A 173 -4.98 15.70 -2.45
N CYS A 174 -4.91 15.33 -1.18
CA CYS A 174 -5.50 16.13 -0.12
C CYS A 174 -4.64 17.40 0.05
N VAL A 175 -5.31 18.53 0.22
CA VAL A 175 -4.72 19.87 0.44
C VAL A 175 -5.17 20.40 1.78
#